data_AF-A0A428TIY8-F1
#
_entry.id   AF-A0A428TIY8-F1
#
_cell.length_a   1.000
_cell.length_b   1.000
_cell.length_c   1.000
_cell.angle_alpha   90.00
_cell.angle_beta   90.00
_cell.angle_gamma   90.00
#
_symmetry.space_group_name_H-M   'P 1'
#
loop_
_entity.id
_entity.type
_entity.pdbx_description
1 polymer ?
#
loop_
_entity_poly.entity_id
_entity_poly.type
_entity_poly.pdbx_seq_one_letter_code
_entity_poly.pdbx_strand_id
1 'polypeptide(L)'
;MGSQLYPMAFPQYVHFHRTFRQVDERTWIIGGRLLISLLDSPHDRTSWPVGDDGAGWYHASIAPNPRPNSIPIHDESRFKLLTHWREEGAMWEIGKCILRVQLKVGEHDTKEADTLMALKGLVLSLETPTVYGDFEFDGYEYVIYSKIDGLPLNKVWNDLDAEHKNRCVSQIARFCKELSTWERDRAEGVGGVRGSRMRDAALLLHNWMGGNTPQAMLENCMAMGLDCSKLVFAHNFMFPHNIIFHCETGASDGCIVGIQDWTHAGFVPEGWVRAGFVLYDDDLGDEWRRLIHAALTSEHFSVPDEQPLMAWKRETAPERSVLQSQYWATVGRERRLRAEQHILEVTKPSENPGVSDFWDGLLMEDYPHVSSPVSLMSTRSYYYPQR
;
A
#
# COMPACT_ATOMS: atom_id res chain seq x y z
N MET A 1 6.61 13.17 -44.17
CA MET A 1 7.83 12.92 -43.38
C MET A 1 7.67 13.67 -42.06
N GLY A 2 7.17 12.99 -41.04
CA GLY A 2 6.96 13.57 -39.70
C GLY A 2 7.35 12.52 -38.68
N SER A 3 8.63 12.48 -38.35
CA SER A 3 9.15 11.70 -37.22
C SER A 3 8.67 12.40 -35.94
N GLN A 4 7.56 11.93 -35.39
CA GLN A 4 7.14 12.26 -34.04
C GLN A 4 8.20 11.73 -33.08
N LEU A 5 8.94 12.67 -32.48
CA LEU A 5 9.79 12.43 -31.32
C LEU A 5 8.89 12.03 -30.15
N TYR A 6 8.71 10.72 -29.97
CA TYR A 6 8.42 10.19 -28.64
C TYR A 6 9.55 10.64 -27.70
N PRO A 7 9.28 11.12 -26.48
CA PRO A 7 10.35 11.23 -25.50
C PRO A 7 10.92 9.82 -25.32
N MET A 8 12.19 9.68 -25.67
CA MET A 8 12.96 8.45 -25.50
C MET A 8 12.83 7.95 -24.05
N ALA A 9 12.88 6.63 -23.91
CA ALA A 9 12.80 5.90 -22.64
C ALA A 9 13.40 6.68 -21.45
N PHE A 10 12.64 6.74 -20.35
CA PHE A 10 13.14 7.28 -19.08
C PHE A 10 14.47 6.59 -18.72
N PRO A 11 15.47 7.32 -18.20
CA PRO A 11 16.73 6.70 -17.86
C PRO A 11 16.50 5.57 -16.86
N GLN A 12 17.04 4.38 -17.15
CA GLN A 12 16.94 3.18 -16.32
C GLN A 12 17.32 3.35 -14.84
N TYR A 13 17.98 4.46 -14.50
CA TYR A 13 18.48 4.79 -13.16
C TYR A 13 17.46 5.49 -12.26
N VAL A 14 16.29 5.88 -12.76
CA VAL A 14 15.31 6.72 -12.03
C VAL A 14 14.33 5.88 -11.20
N HIS A 15 14.77 4.71 -10.74
CA HIS A 15 13.95 3.83 -9.90
C HIS A 15 14.43 3.89 -8.46
N PHE A 16 13.54 4.21 -7.52
CA PHE A 16 13.88 4.40 -6.11
C PHE A 16 14.58 3.16 -5.51
N HIS A 17 14.19 1.95 -5.94
CA HIS A 17 14.79 0.73 -5.41
C HIS A 17 16.31 0.66 -5.65
N ARG A 18 16.84 1.34 -6.66
CA ARG A 18 18.28 1.40 -6.98
C ARG A 18 19.09 2.22 -5.98
N THR A 19 18.42 2.94 -5.08
CA THR A 19 19.07 3.65 -3.97
C THR A 19 19.46 2.73 -2.82
N PHE A 20 19.05 1.46 -2.83
CA PHE A 20 19.49 0.46 -1.87
C PHE A 20 20.91 -0.03 -2.25
N ARG A 21 21.88 0.29 -1.41
CA ARG A 21 23.31 0.12 -1.68
C ARG A 21 24.02 -0.46 -0.47
N GLN A 22 25.17 -1.08 -0.71
CA GLN A 22 26.01 -1.68 0.32
C GLN A 22 27.09 -0.70 0.75
N VAL A 23 27.26 -0.52 2.07
CA VAL A 23 28.32 0.31 2.67
C VAL A 23 29.52 -0.57 3.03
N ASP A 24 29.26 -1.69 3.71
CA ASP A 24 30.24 -2.73 4.05
C ASP A 24 29.55 -4.11 4.14
N GLU A 25 30.20 -5.13 4.67
CA GLU A 25 29.66 -6.50 4.77
C GLU A 25 28.43 -6.64 5.69
N ARG A 26 28.23 -5.68 6.61
CA ARG A 26 27.17 -5.72 7.63
C ARG A 26 26.26 -4.50 7.59
N THR A 27 26.52 -3.53 6.72
CA THR A 27 25.80 -2.26 6.67
C THR A 27 25.38 -1.93 5.25
N TRP A 28 24.12 -1.54 5.10
CA TRP A 28 23.51 -1.09 3.85
C TRP A 28 22.82 0.25 4.05
N ILE A 29 22.62 0.99 2.96
CA ILE A 29 21.99 2.31 2.95
C ILE A 29 20.90 2.39 1.89
N ILE A 30 19.77 3.03 2.22
CA ILE A 30 18.60 3.20 1.35
C ILE A 30 18.27 4.69 1.25
N GLY A 31 18.01 5.18 0.03
CA GLY A 31 17.80 6.61 -0.24
C GLY A 31 18.99 7.50 0.14
N GLY A 32 20.17 6.93 0.43
CA GLY A 32 21.29 7.66 1.02
C GLY A 32 21.02 8.25 2.41
N ARG A 33 20.00 7.75 3.13
CA ARG A 33 19.53 8.34 4.41
C ARG A 33 19.27 7.32 5.52
N LEU A 34 18.74 6.15 5.18
CA LEU A 34 18.43 5.10 6.15
C LEU A 34 19.51 4.03 6.09
N LEU A 35 20.15 3.73 7.22
CA LEU A 35 21.07 2.60 7.37
C LEU A 35 20.33 1.39 7.90
N ILE A 36 20.60 0.23 7.30
CA ILE A 36 20.25 -1.08 7.85
C ILE A 36 21.55 -1.77 8.22
N SER A 37 21.73 -2.13 9.49
CA SER A 37 22.94 -2.78 10.00
C SER A 37 22.63 -4.16 10.58
N LEU A 38 23.48 -5.15 10.33
CA LEU A 38 23.41 -6.49 10.92
C LEU A 38 24.22 -6.52 12.23
N LEU A 39 23.52 -6.74 13.34
CA LEU A 39 24.02 -6.79 14.70
C LEU A 39 23.88 -8.20 15.30
N ASP A 40 24.66 -8.49 16.32
CA ASP A 40 24.60 -9.79 17.03
C ASP A 40 23.50 -9.81 18.11
N SER A 41 23.00 -8.64 18.52
CA SER A 41 21.95 -8.46 19.52
C SER A 41 21.07 -7.25 19.17
N PRO A 42 19.80 -7.20 19.61
CA PRO A 42 18.95 -6.04 19.35
C PRO A 42 19.51 -4.81 20.07
N HIS A 43 19.50 -3.67 19.38
CA HIS A 43 19.98 -2.40 19.95
C HIS A 43 18.85 -1.66 20.68
N ASP A 44 17.73 -1.48 19.98
CA ASP A 44 16.53 -0.80 20.47
C ASP A 44 15.29 -1.25 19.68
N ARG A 45 14.18 -0.50 19.79
CA ARG A 45 12.90 -0.80 19.12
C ARG A 45 12.95 -0.82 17.59
N THR A 46 13.97 -0.23 16.96
CA THR A 46 14.16 -0.27 15.49
C THR A 46 14.98 -1.48 15.07
N SER A 47 15.13 -2.48 15.95
CA SER A 47 15.80 -3.75 15.66
C SER A 47 14.80 -4.88 15.48
N TRP A 48 15.07 -5.78 14.54
CA TRP A 48 14.23 -6.94 14.25
C TRP A 48 15.07 -8.16 13.88
N PRO A 49 14.54 -9.39 14.06
CA PRO A 49 15.32 -10.59 13.82
C PRO A 49 15.56 -10.85 12.32
N VAL A 50 16.72 -11.43 12.01
CA VAL A 50 17.05 -11.92 10.65
C VAL A 50 16.13 -13.08 10.25
N GLY A 51 15.85 -13.97 11.19
CA GLY A 51 15.01 -15.16 11.01
C GLY A 51 14.59 -15.73 12.36
N ASP A 52 13.93 -16.89 12.37
CA ASP A 52 13.42 -17.52 13.60
C ASP A 52 14.52 -18.19 14.45
N ASP A 53 15.70 -18.40 13.87
CA ASP A 53 16.83 -19.11 14.48
C ASP A 53 17.69 -18.24 15.42
N GLY A 54 17.39 -16.94 15.51
CA GLY A 54 18.15 -16.01 16.34
C GLY A 54 19.57 -15.74 15.81
N ALA A 55 19.85 -16.00 14.53
CA ALA A 55 21.19 -15.85 13.94
C ALA A 55 21.70 -14.40 13.82
N GLY A 56 20.89 -13.40 14.20
CA GLY A 56 21.27 -12.00 14.24
C GLY A 56 20.07 -11.07 14.21
N TRP A 57 20.36 -9.78 14.27
CA TRP A 57 19.36 -8.71 14.30
C TRP A 57 19.70 -7.65 13.26
N TYR A 58 18.73 -7.29 12.43
CA TYR A 58 18.82 -6.05 11.66
C TYR A 58 18.45 -4.87 12.57
N HIS A 59 19.07 -3.72 12.33
CA HIS A 59 18.80 -2.47 13.05
C HIS A 59 18.76 -1.31 12.07
N ALA A 60 17.72 -0.48 12.17
CA ALA A 60 17.56 0.72 11.35
C ALA A 60 18.00 1.99 12.09
N SER A 61 18.86 2.78 11.45
CA SER A 61 19.35 4.06 11.98
C SER A 61 19.51 5.12 10.88
N ILE A 62 19.67 6.38 11.28
CA ILE A 62 19.87 7.50 10.35
C ILE A 62 21.34 7.54 9.91
N ALA A 63 21.59 7.67 8.61
CA ALA A 63 22.93 7.80 8.07
C ALA A 63 23.63 9.09 8.56
N PRO A 64 24.93 9.05 8.84
CA PRO A 64 25.70 10.24 9.24
C PRO A 64 25.86 11.24 8.07
N ASN A 65 26.29 12.46 8.41
CA ASN A 65 26.71 13.48 7.45
C ASN A 65 28.21 13.78 7.65
N PRO A 66 29.09 13.56 6.65
CA PRO A 66 28.81 13.11 5.28
C PRO A 66 28.29 11.68 5.19
N ARG A 67 27.50 11.40 4.14
CA ARG A 67 26.98 10.05 3.86
C ARG A 67 28.15 9.07 3.65
N PRO A 68 28.02 7.82 4.13
CA PRO A 68 29.03 6.81 3.87
C PRO A 68 29.13 6.50 2.37
N ASN A 69 30.33 6.13 1.92
CA ASN A 69 30.51 5.60 0.57
C ASN A 69 29.74 4.29 0.43
N SER A 70 29.15 4.06 -0.74
CA SER A 70 28.38 2.84 -0.99
C SER A 70 28.46 2.38 -2.44
N ILE A 71 28.35 1.06 -2.62
CA ILE A 71 28.42 0.35 -3.90
C ILE A 71 27.12 -0.44 -4.14
N PRO A 72 26.85 -0.93 -5.35
CA PRO A 72 25.75 -1.87 -5.57
C PRO A 72 25.84 -3.09 -4.63
N ILE A 73 24.70 -3.64 -4.23
CA ILE A 73 24.64 -4.79 -3.31
C ILE A 73 25.22 -6.02 -4.00
N HIS A 74 26.18 -6.69 -3.36
CA HIS A 74 26.79 -7.90 -3.93
C HIS A 74 25.94 -9.15 -3.75
N ASP A 75 25.27 -9.28 -2.60
CA ASP A 75 24.45 -10.43 -2.23
C ASP A 75 22.99 -9.98 -2.06
N GLU A 76 22.25 -10.00 -3.16
CA GLU A 76 20.84 -9.60 -3.19
C GLU A 76 19.93 -10.64 -2.51
N SER A 77 20.42 -11.86 -2.22
CA SER A 77 19.61 -12.93 -1.63
C SER A 77 19.07 -12.59 -0.23
N ARG A 78 19.72 -11.64 0.47
CA ARG A 78 19.32 -11.13 1.79
C ARG A 78 18.13 -10.19 1.75
N PHE A 79 17.86 -9.58 0.60
CA PHE A 79 16.86 -8.52 0.47
C PHE A 79 15.96 -8.83 -0.72
N LYS A 80 14.79 -9.35 -0.44
CA LYS A 80 13.84 -9.66 -1.50
C LYS A 80 13.04 -8.41 -1.84
N LEU A 81 13.29 -7.84 -3.01
CA LEU A 81 12.43 -6.79 -3.57
C LEU A 81 11.05 -7.38 -3.88
N LEU A 82 10.01 -6.88 -3.20
CA LEU A 82 8.64 -7.37 -3.35
C LEU A 82 7.90 -6.62 -4.46
N THR A 83 8.07 -5.30 -4.50
CA THR A 83 7.45 -4.44 -5.52
C THR A 83 8.17 -3.09 -5.59
N HIS A 84 7.99 -2.37 -6.70
CA HIS A 84 8.48 -1.00 -6.85
C HIS A 84 7.58 -0.17 -7.77
N TRP A 85 7.58 1.15 -7.56
CA TRP A 85 6.75 2.10 -8.30
C TRP A 85 7.63 3.23 -8.88
N ARG A 86 8.58 2.85 -9.75
CA ARG A 86 9.58 3.76 -10.36
C ARG A 86 10.26 4.66 -9.31
N GLU A 87 10.23 5.97 -9.48
CA GLU A 87 10.75 6.98 -8.56
C GLU A 87 9.89 7.13 -7.29
N GLU A 88 8.64 6.67 -7.29
CA GLU A 88 7.69 6.91 -6.19
C GLU A 88 7.92 6.00 -4.99
N GLY A 89 8.67 4.90 -5.13
CA GLY A 89 8.97 4.04 -3.98
C GLY A 89 9.23 2.58 -4.32
N ALA A 90 9.44 1.79 -3.27
CA ALA A 90 9.67 0.36 -3.34
C ALA A 90 9.44 -0.32 -1.98
N MET A 91 9.27 -1.64 -2.01
CA MET A 91 9.04 -2.46 -0.84
C MET A 91 9.94 -3.68 -0.84
N TRP A 92 10.58 -3.97 0.29
CA TRP A 92 11.49 -5.09 0.47
C TRP A 92 11.09 -5.94 1.66
N GLU A 93 11.31 -7.24 1.55
CA GLU A 93 11.43 -8.14 2.69
C GLU A 93 12.90 -8.18 3.12
N ILE A 94 13.14 -7.89 4.40
CA ILE A 94 14.46 -7.83 5.03
C ILE A 94 14.40 -8.63 6.33
N GLY A 95 14.82 -9.89 6.29
CA GLY A 95 14.61 -10.82 7.40
C GLY A 95 13.12 -10.98 7.71
N LYS A 96 12.74 -10.80 8.98
CA LYS A 96 11.34 -10.91 9.45
C LYS A 96 10.50 -9.63 9.31
N CYS A 97 10.96 -8.68 8.49
CA CYS A 97 10.28 -7.39 8.30
C CYS A 97 10.04 -7.04 6.85
N ILE A 98 9.07 -6.16 6.67
CA ILE A 98 8.84 -5.41 5.45
C ILE A 98 9.33 -3.98 5.67
N LEU A 99 10.15 -3.49 4.74
CA LEU A 99 10.45 -2.08 4.59
C LEU A 99 9.66 -1.55 3.39
N ARG A 100 8.75 -0.62 3.64
CA ARG A 100 8.04 0.15 2.61
C ARG A 100 8.61 1.55 2.55
N VAL A 101 8.99 1.99 1.36
CA VAL A 101 9.38 3.37 1.10
C VAL A 101 8.46 3.96 0.04
N GLN A 102 7.82 5.08 0.34
CA GLN A 102 6.86 5.70 -0.56
C GLN A 102 6.98 7.23 -0.54
N LEU A 103 6.92 7.84 -1.71
CA LEU A 103 6.86 9.28 -1.87
C LEU A 103 5.55 9.80 -1.26
N LYS A 104 5.66 10.82 -0.40
CA LYS A 104 4.49 11.36 0.30
C LYS A 104 3.53 12.04 -0.68
N VAL A 105 2.26 11.67 -0.55
CA VAL A 105 1.15 12.21 -1.35
C VAL A 105 0.64 13.52 -0.75
N GLY A 106 0.26 13.55 0.52
CA GLY A 106 -0.12 14.75 1.24
C GLY A 106 0.72 14.98 2.49
N GLU A 107 0.96 16.24 2.84
CA GLU A 107 1.66 16.60 4.08
C GLU A 107 0.85 16.27 5.34
N HIS A 108 -0.47 16.15 5.21
CA HIS A 108 -1.42 15.89 6.30
C HIS A 108 -2.08 14.51 6.19
N ASP A 109 -1.56 13.64 5.33
CA ASP A 109 -2.06 12.29 5.21
C ASP A 109 -1.63 11.48 6.42
N THR A 110 -2.54 10.62 6.88
CA THR A 110 -2.25 9.67 7.93
C THR A 110 -1.15 8.73 7.45
N LYS A 111 -0.16 8.50 8.31
CA LYS A 111 0.88 7.52 8.07
C LYS A 111 0.36 6.12 8.34
N GLU A 112 0.89 5.14 7.62
CA GLU A 112 0.62 3.73 7.92
C GLU A 112 1.10 3.39 9.34
N ALA A 113 2.29 3.89 9.71
CA ALA A 113 2.87 3.70 11.04
C ALA A 113 1.96 4.20 12.17
N ASP A 114 1.35 5.37 12.01
CA ASP A 114 0.42 5.93 13.01
C ASP A 114 -0.82 5.06 13.19
N THR A 115 -1.32 4.49 12.09
CA THR A 115 -2.47 3.59 12.11
C THR A 115 -2.14 2.29 12.83
N LEU A 116 -1.05 1.63 12.45
CA LEU A 116 -0.58 0.38 13.09
C LEU A 116 -0.29 0.58 14.59
N MET A 117 0.33 1.71 14.96
CA MET A 117 0.56 2.03 16.37
C MET A 117 -0.73 2.19 17.16
N ALA A 118 -1.78 2.74 16.54
CA ALA A 118 -3.08 2.89 17.21
C ALA A 118 -3.82 1.54 17.35
N LEU A 119 -3.66 0.64 16.38
CA LEU A 119 -4.27 -0.70 16.41
C LEU A 119 -3.67 -1.61 17.49
N LYS A 120 -2.41 -1.40 17.88
CA LYS A 120 -1.73 -2.19 18.93
C LYS A 120 -2.49 -2.22 20.27
N GLY A 121 -3.36 -1.24 20.53
CA GLY A 121 -4.19 -1.20 21.74
C GLY A 121 -5.49 -2.01 21.67
N LEU A 122 -5.83 -2.57 20.50
CA LEU A 122 -7.06 -3.31 20.27
C LEU A 122 -6.84 -4.82 20.37
N VAL A 123 -7.87 -5.53 20.84
CA VAL A 123 -7.91 -7.00 20.79
C VAL A 123 -8.62 -7.39 19.50
N LEU A 124 -7.83 -7.81 18.50
CA LEU A 124 -8.33 -8.21 17.19
C LEU A 124 -8.08 -9.71 16.97
N SER A 125 -8.96 -10.35 16.19
CA SER A 125 -8.86 -11.77 15.85
C SER A 125 -7.79 -12.09 14.82
N LEU A 126 -7.40 -11.11 14.00
CA LEU A 126 -6.35 -11.25 12.98
C LEU A 126 -5.14 -10.39 13.33
N GLU A 127 -3.95 -10.88 12.97
CA GLU A 127 -2.69 -10.18 13.17
C GLU A 127 -2.61 -8.91 12.34
N THR A 128 -2.03 -7.87 12.94
CA THR A 128 -1.66 -6.61 12.27
C THR A 128 -0.15 -6.40 12.39
N PRO A 129 0.54 -5.84 11.37
CA PRO A 129 1.97 -5.62 11.43
C PRO A 129 2.40 -4.76 12.63
N THR A 130 3.51 -5.14 13.27
CA THR A 130 4.12 -4.37 14.35
C THR A 130 5.18 -3.43 13.78
N VAL A 131 5.04 -2.12 14.05
CA VAL A 131 6.01 -1.11 13.60
C VAL A 131 7.30 -1.18 14.41
N TYR A 132 8.43 -1.32 13.71
CA TYR A 132 9.78 -1.18 14.26
C TYR A 132 10.33 0.24 14.07
N GLY A 133 10.02 0.89 12.93
CA GLY A 133 10.49 2.24 12.63
C GLY A 133 9.63 2.99 11.64
N ASP A 134 9.58 4.32 11.80
CA ASP A 134 8.98 5.28 10.87
C ASP A 134 9.96 6.45 10.71
N PHE A 135 10.33 6.75 9.47
CA PHE A 135 11.25 7.83 9.14
C PHE A 135 10.73 8.63 7.94
N GLU A 136 11.13 9.89 7.85
CA GLU A 136 10.87 10.73 6.69
C GLU A 136 12.13 11.39 6.18
N PHE A 137 12.44 11.19 4.90
CA PHE A 137 13.60 11.80 4.25
C PHE A 137 13.28 12.22 2.82
N ASP A 138 13.68 13.44 2.45
CA ASP A 138 13.63 13.94 1.06
C ASP A 138 12.26 13.75 0.37
N GLY A 139 11.17 13.82 1.17
CA GLY A 139 9.80 13.65 0.68
C GLY A 139 9.26 12.22 0.69
N TYR A 140 10.06 11.23 1.08
CA TYR A 140 9.65 9.83 1.23
C TYR A 140 9.34 9.50 2.69
N GLU A 141 8.31 8.68 2.87
CA GLU A 141 7.96 7.97 4.11
C GLU A 141 8.60 6.58 4.06
N TYR A 142 9.33 6.20 5.12
CA TYR A 142 9.94 4.88 5.30
C TYR A 142 9.29 4.23 6.50
N VAL A 143 8.58 3.12 6.28
CA VAL A 143 7.94 2.37 7.36
C VAL A 143 8.53 0.96 7.39
N ILE A 144 8.98 0.55 8.57
CA ILE A 144 9.51 -0.79 8.85
C ILE A 144 8.54 -1.46 9.80
N TYR A 145 7.95 -2.58 9.38
CA TYR A 145 7.01 -3.35 10.19
C TYR A 145 7.22 -4.86 10.04
N SER A 146 6.70 -5.64 10.99
CA SER A 146 6.79 -7.10 10.96
C SER A 146 6.10 -7.68 9.73
N LYS A 147 6.72 -8.68 9.13
CA LYS A 147 6.06 -9.52 8.11
C LYS A 147 5.09 -10.46 8.82
N ILE A 148 3.90 -10.62 8.24
CA ILE A 148 2.94 -11.65 8.65
C ILE A 148 3.24 -12.90 7.83
N ASP A 149 3.48 -14.03 8.49
CA ASP A 149 3.87 -15.27 7.83
C ASP A 149 2.68 -15.97 7.15
N GLY A 150 2.76 -16.13 5.83
CA GLY A 150 1.74 -16.80 5.03
C GLY A 150 1.79 -16.39 3.56
N LEU A 151 0.75 -16.75 2.82
CA LEU A 151 0.57 -16.41 1.42
C LEU A 151 -0.61 -15.44 1.26
N PRO A 152 -0.54 -14.47 0.33
CA PRO A 152 -1.69 -13.65 -0.02
C PRO A 152 -2.87 -14.52 -0.47
N LEU A 153 -4.09 -14.20 -0.02
CA LEU A 153 -5.29 -14.99 -0.29
C LEU A 153 -5.55 -15.16 -1.79
N ASN A 154 -5.26 -14.16 -2.62
CA ASN A 154 -5.41 -14.26 -4.07
C ASN A 154 -4.54 -15.35 -4.73
N LYS A 155 -3.46 -15.78 -4.07
CA LYS A 155 -2.58 -16.83 -4.58
C LYS A 155 -3.12 -18.24 -4.31
N VAL A 156 -4.01 -18.39 -3.34
CA VAL A 156 -4.52 -19.70 -2.90
C VAL A 156 -6.03 -19.85 -3.14
N TRP A 157 -6.76 -18.75 -3.37
CA TRP A 157 -8.22 -18.73 -3.43
C TRP A 157 -8.83 -19.76 -4.37
N ASN A 158 -8.25 -19.93 -5.56
CA ASN A 158 -8.78 -20.84 -6.58
C ASN A 158 -8.59 -22.33 -6.21
N ASP A 159 -7.65 -22.63 -5.32
CA ASP A 159 -7.36 -23.99 -4.84
C ASP A 159 -8.17 -24.34 -3.58
N LEU A 160 -8.82 -23.35 -2.94
CA LEU A 160 -9.68 -23.57 -1.79
C LEU A 160 -11.01 -24.19 -2.21
N ASP A 161 -11.47 -25.18 -1.44
CA ASP A 161 -12.83 -25.70 -1.57
C ASP A 161 -13.89 -24.69 -1.06
N ALA A 162 -15.15 -25.02 -1.29
CA ALA A 162 -16.27 -24.17 -0.90
C ALA A 162 -16.36 -23.94 0.61
N GLU A 163 -15.99 -24.92 1.44
CA GLU A 163 -16.03 -24.78 2.90
C GLU A 163 -14.98 -23.76 3.35
N HIS A 164 -13.76 -23.89 2.83
CA HIS A 164 -12.64 -22.99 3.12
C HIS A 164 -12.91 -21.57 2.69
N LYS A 165 -13.42 -21.37 1.47
CA LYS A 165 -13.81 -20.04 0.98
C LYS A 165 -14.83 -19.39 1.90
N ASN A 166 -15.84 -20.14 2.37
CA ASN A 166 -16.83 -19.65 3.33
C ASN A 166 -16.22 -19.31 4.70
N ARG A 167 -15.29 -20.13 5.21
CA ARG A 167 -14.57 -19.85 6.45
C ARG A 167 -13.72 -18.58 6.35
N CYS A 168 -13.04 -18.38 5.22
CA CYS A 168 -12.26 -17.17 4.95
C CYS A 168 -13.12 -15.91 4.97
N VAL A 169 -14.20 -15.85 4.17
CA VAL A 169 -15.05 -14.64 4.14
C VAL A 169 -15.75 -14.37 5.48
N SER A 170 -16.05 -15.41 6.24
CA SER A 170 -16.63 -15.28 7.58
C SER A 170 -15.62 -14.70 8.59
N GLN A 171 -14.35 -15.11 8.54
CA GLN A 171 -13.27 -14.51 9.35
C GLN A 171 -13.09 -13.03 9.00
N ILE A 172 -13.07 -12.69 7.71
CA ILE A 172 -12.93 -11.30 7.25
C ILE A 172 -14.10 -10.45 7.72
N ALA A 173 -15.34 -10.94 7.60
CA ALA A 173 -16.52 -10.18 8.02
C ALA A 173 -16.54 -9.94 9.54
N ARG A 174 -16.15 -10.93 10.35
CA ARG A 174 -15.99 -10.76 11.80
C ARG A 174 -14.90 -9.76 12.14
N PHE A 175 -13.77 -9.80 11.46
CA PHE A 175 -12.70 -8.83 11.64
C PHE A 175 -13.14 -7.41 11.28
N CYS A 176 -13.90 -7.22 10.18
CA CYS A 176 -14.55 -5.94 9.88
C CYS A 176 -15.44 -5.49 11.03
N LYS A 177 -16.20 -6.41 11.63
CA LYS A 177 -17.07 -6.11 12.77
C LYS A 177 -16.27 -5.64 13.98
N GLU A 178 -15.17 -6.33 14.30
CA GLU A 178 -14.25 -5.95 15.37
C GLU A 178 -13.68 -4.54 15.16
N LEU A 179 -13.16 -4.24 13.97
CA LEU A 179 -12.68 -2.89 13.65
C LEU A 179 -13.79 -1.84 13.80
N SER A 180 -15.01 -2.16 13.36
CA SER A 180 -16.14 -1.23 13.41
C SER A 180 -16.60 -0.86 14.83
N THR A 181 -16.16 -1.61 15.85
CA THR A 181 -16.41 -1.26 17.26
C THR A 181 -15.62 -0.03 17.70
N TRP A 182 -14.56 0.33 16.97
CA TRP A 182 -13.85 1.57 17.19
C TRP A 182 -14.57 2.70 16.46
N GLU A 183 -15.27 3.52 17.24
CA GLU A 183 -16.17 4.56 16.74
C GLU A 183 -15.57 5.95 16.95
N ARG A 184 -16.04 6.91 16.14
CA ARG A 184 -15.72 8.33 16.28
C ARG A 184 -16.96 9.18 16.07
N ASP A 185 -17.00 10.33 16.73
CA ASP A 185 -18.06 11.32 16.54
C ASP A 185 -18.02 11.91 15.13
N ARG A 186 -19.19 12.14 14.54
CA ARG A 186 -19.35 12.75 13.22
C ARG A 186 -18.68 14.12 13.12
N ALA A 187 -18.66 14.91 14.20
CA ALA A 187 -18.07 16.24 14.24
C ALA A 187 -16.55 16.23 13.99
N GLU A 188 -15.90 15.09 14.16
CA GLU A 188 -14.47 14.91 13.85
C GLU A 188 -14.21 14.58 12.37
N GLY A 189 -15.26 14.23 11.60
CA GLY A 189 -15.20 13.97 10.16
C GLY A 189 -14.62 12.60 9.76
N VAL A 190 -14.70 12.32 8.45
CA VAL A 190 -14.22 11.06 7.83
C VAL A 190 -12.73 11.18 7.58
N GLY A 191 -11.91 10.37 8.23
CA GLY A 191 -10.45 10.53 8.17
C GLY A 191 -9.68 9.48 8.95
N GLY A 192 -8.35 9.58 8.96
CA GLY A 192 -7.50 8.59 9.61
C GLY A 192 -7.54 8.63 11.15
N VAL A 193 -6.72 7.80 11.78
CA VAL A 193 -6.76 7.52 13.24
C VAL A 193 -6.61 8.73 14.17
N ARG A 194 -6.10 9.87 13.68
CA ARG A 194 -5.90 11.11 14.47
C ARG A 194 -6.65 12.34 13.92
N GLY A 195 -7.72 12.12 13.16
CA GLY A 195 -8.43 13.22 12.46
C GLY A 195 -7.62 13.81 11.29
N SER A 196 -6.53 13.16 10.90
CA SER A 196 -5.74 13.45 9.72
C SER A 196 -6.44 12.95 8.44
N ARG A 197 -5.91 13.32 7.27
CA ARG A 197 -6.51 12.89 6.00
C ARG A 197 -6.34 11.39 5.80
N MET A 198 -7.36 10.77 5.22
CA MET A 198 -7.30 9.38 4.79
C MET A 198 -7.06 9.32 3.29
N ARG A 199 -6.27 8.35 2.83
CA ARG A 199 -6.04 8.10 1.42
C ARG A 199 -7.11 7.10 0.99
N ASP A 200 -8.27 7.54 0.49
CA ASP A 200 -9.28 6.64 -0.10
C ASP A 200 -9.79 7.25 -1.42
N ALA A 201 -9.34 6.66 -2.53
CA ALA A 201 -9.63 7.16 -3.87
C ALA A 201 -11.12 7.13 -4.25
N ALA A 202 -11.90 6.26 -3.63
CA ALA A 202 -13.31 6.13 -3.94
C ALA A 202 -14.13 7.21 -3.21
N LEU A 203 -13.77 7.55 -1.96
CA LEU A 203 -14.38 8.64 -1.18
C LEU A 203 -13.96 10.05 -1.64
N LEU A 204 -12.83 10.16 -2.32
CA LEU A 204 -12.24 11.43 -2.68
C LEU A 204 -12.67 11.89 -4.08
N LEU A 205 -13.31 13.08 -4.14
CA LEU A 205 -13.49 13.86 -5.37
C LEU A 205 -12.15 14.31 -5.97
N HIS A 206 -11.14 14.46 -5.13
CA HIS A 206 -9.80 14.87 -5.51
C HIS A 206 -8.83 14.03 -4.68
N ASN A 207 -7.89 13.25 -5.22
CA ASN A 207 -6.95 12.48 -4.36
C ASN A 207 -5.76 13.31 -3.83
N TRP A 208 -5.45 14.42 -4.50
CA TRP A 208 -4.11 15.01 -4.48
C TRP A 208 -4.01 16.53 -4.16
N MET A 209 -5.07 17.18 -3.67
CA MET A 209 -5.12 18.62 -3.37
C MET A 209 -5.53 18.86 -1.93
N GLY A 210 -5.19 20.04 -1.41
CA GLY A 210 -5.49 20.47 -0.04
C GLY A 210 -6.97 20.50 0.36
N GLY A 211 -7.91 20.23 -0.56
CA GLY A 211 -9.35 20.18 -0.30
C GLY A 211 -9.84 18.92 0.41
N ASN A 212 -8.99 17.90 0.59
CA ASN A 212 -9.38 16.61 1.19
C ASN A 212 -9.41 16.64 2.71
N THR A 213 -10.10 17.60 3.30
CA THR A 213 -10.27 17.64 4.76
C THR A 213 -11.22 16.51 5.19
N PRO A 214 -11.14 16.05 6.45
CA PRO A 214 -12.09 15.06 6.96
C PRO A 214 -13.56 15.48 6.82
N GLN A 215 -13.82 16.79 6.89
CA GLN A 215 -15.14 17.38 6.69
C GLN A 215 -15.60 17.30 5.24
N ALA A 216 -14.71 17.57 4.26
CA ALA A 216 -15.06 17.40 2.84
C ALA A 216 -15.33 15.92 2.50
N MET A 217 -14.59 14.99 3.10
CA MET A 217 -14.85 13.55 2.94
C MET A 217 -16.22 13.15 3.52
N LEU A 218 -16.60 13.73 4.66
CA LEU A 218 -17.93 13.56 5.25
C LEU A 218 -19.04 14.09 4.33
N GLU A 219 -18.84 15.27 3.73
CA GLU A 219 -19.77 15.86 2.76
C GLU A 219 -19.96 14.97 1.52
N ASN A 220 -18.88 14.40 1.00
CA ASN A 220 -18.95 13.44 -0.10
C ASN A 220 -19.74 12.20 0.29
N CYS A 221 -19.52 11.66 1.50
CA CYS A 221 -20.27 10.51 2.01
C CYS A 221 -21.77 10.78 2.07
N MET A 222 -22.17 11.97 2.55
CA MET A 222 -23.57 12.39 2.57
C MET A 222 -24.14 12.53 1.16
N ALA A 223 -23.36 13.07 0.21
CA ALA A 223 -23.77 13.18 -1.19
C ALA A 223 -23.93 11.81 -1.88
N MET A 224 -23.18 10.79 -1.43
CA MET A 224 -23.36 9.39 -1.83
C MET A 224 -24.57 8.71 -1.16
N GLY A 225 -25.33 9.41 -0.32
CA GLY A 225 -26.48 8.86 0.39
C GLY A 225 -26.12 7.94 1.57
N LEU A 226 -24.89 8.00 2.08
CA LEU A 226 -24.48 7.22 3.24
C LEU A 226 -25.00 7.83 4.54
N ASP A 227 -25.45 6.99 5.45
CA ASP A 227 -25.75 7.42 6.82
C ASP A 227 -24.45 7.73 7.56
N CYS A 228 -24.19 9.02 7.75
CA CYS A 228 -23.01 9.54 8.42
C CYS A 228 -23.27 9.92 9.88
N SER A 229 -24.37 9.45 10.49
CA SER A 229 -24.68 9.69 11.91
C SER A 229 -23.61 9.13 12.84
N LYS A 230 -22.91 8.09 12.39
CA LYS A 230 -21.86 7.38 13.11
C LYS A 230 -20.71 7.06 12.16
N LEU A 231 -19.48 7.22 12.63
CA LEU A 231 -18.28 6.83 11.91
C LEU A 231 -17.60 5.66 12.62
N VAL A 232 -17.22 4.65 11.85
CA VAL A 232 -16.58 3.42 12.33
C VAL A 232 -15.22 3.27 11.67
N PHE A 233 -14.27 2.70 12.39
CA PHE A 233 -12.95 2.42 11.85
C PHE A 233 -12.99 1.23 10.89
N ALA A 234 -12.31 1.36 9.75
CA ALA A 234 -12.24 0.34 8.73
C ALA A 234 -10.87 0.34 8.02
N HIS A 235 -10.51 -0.81 7.45
CA HIS A 235 -9.27 -0.97 6.68
C HIS A 235 -9.32 -0.22 5.33
N ASN A 236 -10.49 -0.14 4.70
CA ASN A 236 -10.79 0.50 3.40
C ASN A 236 -10.00 0.00 2.18
N PHE A 237 -9.04 -0.91 2.35
CA PHE A 237 -8.24 -1.48 1.25
C PHE A 237 -8.07 -3.01 1.38
N MET A 238 -9.17 -3.70 1.73
CA MET A 238 -9.25 -5.15 1.96
C MET A 238 -9.25 -5.96 0.65
N PHE A 239 -8.23 -5.73 -0.17
CA PHE A 239 -8.03 -6.54 -1.37
C PHE A 239 -7.50 -7.93 -1.00
N PRO A 240 -7.83 -8.98 -1.78
CA PRO A 240 -7.34 -10.33 -1.52
C PRO A 240 -5.81 -10.49 -1.44
N HIS A 241 -5.02 -9.61 -2.04
CA HIS A 241 -3.55 -9.63 -1.92
C HIS A 241 -3.04 -9.05 -0.58
N ASN A 242 -3.89 -8.37 0.18
CA ASN A 242 -3.60 -7.81 1.50
C ASN A 242 -4.08 -8.70 2.66
N ILE A 243 -4.68 -9.84 2.35
CA ILE A 243 -5.19 -10.81 3.32
C ILE A 243 -4.25 -11.99 3.34
N ILE A 244 -3.67 -12.31 4.50
CA ILE A 244 -2.66 -13.36 4.63
C ILE A 244 -3.32 -14.65 5.09
N PHE A 245 -3.15 -15.68 4.28
CA PHE A 245 -3.61 -17.04 4.53
C PHE A 245 -2.42 -17.92 4.95
N HIS A 246 -2.60 -18.67 6.03
CA HIS A 246 -1.63 -19.66 6.50
C HIS A 246 -2.21 -21.07 6.37
N CYS A 247 -1.34 -22.03 6.06
CA CYS A 247 -1.70 -23.42 5.89
C CYS A 247 -0.56 -24.28 6.45
N GLU A 248 -0.80 -25.00 7.55
CA GLU A 248 0.22 -25.83 8.19
C GLU A 248 0.49 -27.12 7.40
N THR A 249 -0.53 -27.76 6.82
CA THR A 249 -0.40 -29.00 6.02
C THR A 249 -1.54 -29.17 5.01
N GLY A 250 -1.33 -28.81 3.74
CA GLY A 250 -2.33 -28.98 2.66
C GLY A 250 -3.49 -27.98 2.74
N ALA A 251 -3.97 -27.50 1.58
CA ALA A 251 -4.91 -26.38 1.47
C ALA A 251 -6.22 -26.53 2.29
N SER A 252 -6.53 -27.75 2.74
CA SER A 252 -7.74 -28.14 3.46
C SER A 252 -7.75 -27.88 4.98
N ASP A 253 -6.71 -27.29 5.58
CA ASP A 253 -6.70 -26.89 7.00
C ASP A 253 -6.27 -25.42 7.24
N GLY A 254 -6.19 -24.60 6.19
CA GLY A 254 -5.70 -23.23 6.31
C GLY A 254 -6.74 -22.21 6.79
N CYS A 255 -6.26 -21.09 7.35
CA CYS A 255 -7.07 -19.98 7.83
C CYS A 255 -6.42 -18.62 7.49
N ILE A 256 -7.17 -17.54 7.68
CA ILE A 256 -6.63 -16.19 7.57
C ILE A 256 -5.94 -15.88 8.90
N VAL A 257 -4.71 -15.41 8.83
CA VAL A 257 -3.90 -15.11 10.03
C VAL A 257 -3.69 -13.63 10.24
N GLY A 258 -3.78 -12.81 9.19
CA GLY A 258 -3.51 -11.39 9.35
C GLY A 258 -3.83 -10.54 8.12
N ILE A 259 -3.77 -9.23 8.32
CA ILE A 259 -4.09 -8.21 7.32
C ILE A 259 -2.94 -7.21 7.20
N GLN A 260 -2.52 -6.90 5.99
CA GLN A 260 -1.43 -5.95 5.69
C GLN A 260 -1.92 -4.74 4.86
N ASP A 261 -1.05 -3.75 4.66
CA ASP A 261 -1.31 -2.50 3.93
C ASP A 261 -2.41 -1.62 4.52
N TRP A 262 -2.09 -0.97 5.65
CA TRP A 262 -3.01 -0.14 6.42
C TRP A 262 -3.02 1.33 5.98
N THR A 263 -2.52 1.63 4.78
CA THR A 263 -2.35 3.01 4.28
C THR A 263 -3.65 3.78 4.04
N HIS A 264 -4.75 3.07 3.82
CA HIS A 264 -6.07 3.64 3.52
C HIS A 264 -7.02 3.58 4.73
N ALA A 265 -6.57 3.02 5.85
CA ALA A 265 -7.42 2.77 7.00
C ALA A 265 -7.84 4.08 7.69
N GLY A 266 -9.07 4.10 8.19
CA GLY A 266 -9.64 5.28 8.83
C GLY A 266 -11.13 5.14 9.14
N PHE A 267 -11.67 6.21 9.70
CA PHE A 267 -13.07 6.33 10.12
C PHE A 267 -13.95 6.75 8.95
N VAL A 268 -14.95 5.93 8.67
CA VAL A 268 -15.89 6.05 7.56
C VAL A 268 -17.31 5.75 8.03
N PRO A 269 -18.37 6.14 7.29
CA PRO A 269 -19.72 5.66 7.57
C PRO A 269 -19.79 4.13 7.55
N GLU A 270 -20.62 3.52 8.41
CA GLU A 270 -20.72 2.05 8.49
C GLU A 270 -21.11 1.41 7.13
N GLY A 271 -21.98 2.07 6.37
CA GLY A 271 -22.34 1.62 5.01
C GLY A 271 -21.14 1.56 4.04
N TRP A 272 -20.07 2.32 4.30
CA TRP A 272 -18.86 2.31 3.47
C TRP A 272 -18.06 1.01 3.60
N VAL A 273 -18.06 0.39 4.79
CA VAL A 273 -17.32 -0.86 5.05
C VAL A 273 -17.69 -1.94 4.05
N ARG A 274 -18.96 -1.99 3.66
CA ARG A 274 -19.46 -2.88 2.60
C ARG A 274 -19.33 -2.28 1.20
N ALA A 275 -19.58 -0.98 1.04
CA ALA A 275 -19.50 -0.29 -0.26
C ALA A 275 -18.11 -0.42 -0.91
N GLY A 276 -17.04 -0.40 -0.10
CA GLY A 276 -15.67 -0.55 -0.59
C GLY A 276 -15.49 -1.83 -1.42
N PHE A 277 -16.04 -2.96 -0.97
CA PHE A 277 -15.99 -4.24 -1.71
C PHE A 277 -16.79 -4.23 -3.02
N VAL A 278 -17.74 -3.30 -3.21
CA VAL A 278 -18.48 -3.13 -4.47
C VAL A 278 -17.69 -2.26 -5.45
N LEU A 279 -17.06 -1.21 -4.94
CA LEU A 279 -16.47 -0.16 -5.78
C LEU A 279 -15.10 -0.50 -6.33
N TYR A 280 -14.38 -1.35 -5.61
CA TYR A 280 -13.08 -1.86 -6.02
C TYR A 280 -13.26 -3.14 -6.85
N ASP A 281 -12.62 -3.17 -8.01
CA ASP A 281 -12.53 -4.39 -8.81
C ASP A 281 -11.44 -5.28 -8.20
N ASP A 282 -11.80 -6.50 -7.84
CA ASP A 282 -10.88 -7.47 -7.27
C ASP A 282 -10.56 -8.57 -8.27
N ASP A 283 -9.35 -9.15 -8.13
CA ASP A 283 -8.86 -10.17 -9.06
C ASP A 283 -9.54 -11.55 -8.89
N LEU A 284 -10.44 -11.70 -7.91
CA LEU A 284 -11.10 -12.99 -7.60
C LEU A 284 -12.50 -13.11 -8.21
N GLY A 285 -13.05 -12.00 -8.70
CA GLY A 285 -14.27 -11.98 -9.51
C GLY A 285 -15.56 -12.24 -8.74
N ASP A 286 -16.59 -12.67 -9.47
CA ASP A 286 -17.97 -12.67 -8.97
C ASP A 286 -18.23 -13.62 -7.79
N GLU A 287 -17.52 -14.75 -7.72
CA GLU A 287 -17.66 -15.69 -6.62
C GLU A 287 -17.24 -15.03 -5.29
N TRP A 288 -16.06 -14.41 -5.28
CA TRP A 288 -15.54 -13.69 -4.12
C TRP A 288 -16.50 -12.60 -3.68
N ARG A 289 -16.91 -11.72 -4.61
CA ARG A 289 -17.86 -10.62 -4.35
C ARG A 289 -19.14 -11.15 -3.71
N ARG A 290 -19.73 -12.21 -4.27
CA ARG A 290 -20.95 -12.82 -3.72
C ARG A 290 -20.75 -13.34 -2.30
N LEU A 291 -19.64 -14.05 -2.04
CA LEU A 291 -19.36 -14.65 -0.74
C LEU A 291 -19.06 -13.61 0.33
N ILE A 292 -18.23 -12.61 0.05
CA ILE A 292 -17.90 -11.57 1.04
C ILE A 292 -19.12 -10.70 1.37
N HIS A 293 -19.98 -10.39 0.39
CA HIS A 293 -21.22 -9.66 0.65
C HIS A 293 -22.20 -10.46 1.50
N ALA A 294 -22.32 -11.77 1.28
CA ALA A 294 -23.15 -12.63 2.12
C ALA A 294 -22.63 -12.69 3.57
N ALA A 295 -21.31 -12.79 3.74
CA ALA A 295 -20.67 -12.78 5.06
C ALA A 295 -20.87 -11.44 5.79
N LEU A 296 -20.62 -10.31 5.14
CA LEU A 296 -20.84 -8.97 5.71
C LEU A 296 -22.32 -8.73 6.06
N THR A 297 -23.25 -9.25 5.27
CA THR A 297 -24.70 -9.21 5.60
C THR A 297 -24.99 -9.97 6.89
N SER A 298 -24.33 -11.11 7.10
CA SER A 298 -24.50 -11.93 8.30
C SER A 298 -23.98 -11.24 9.56
N GLU A 299 -22.98 -10.35 9.41
CA GLU A 299 -22.45 -9.49 10.49
C GLU A 299 -23.19 -8.14 10.61
N HIS A 300 -24.36 -8.04 9.96
CA HIS A 300 -25.27 -6.89 10.01
C HIS A 300 -24.75 -5.58 9.40
N PHE A 301 -23.77 -5.64 8.48
CA PHE A 301 -23.39 -4.45 7.71
C PHE A 301 -24.47 -4.09 6.68
N SER A 302 -25.01 -2.88 6.82
CA SER A 302 -26.02 -2.31 5.93
C SER A 302 -25.56 -2.30 4.47
N VAL A 303 -26.49 -2.62 3.56
CA VAL A 303 -26.31 -2.41 2.12
C VAL A 303 -26.58 -0.93 1.86
N PRO A 304 -25.61 -0.12 1.41
CA PRO A 304 -25.91 1.22 0.92
C PRO A 304 -26.78 1.12 -0.34
N ASP A 305 -27.67 2.09 -0.55
CA ASP A 305 -28.37 2.19 -1.83
C ASP A 305 -27.34 2.36 -2.95
N GLU A 306 -27.31 1.42 -3.90
CA GLU A 306 -26.35 1.42 -5.00
C GLU A 306 -26.63 2.56 -5.99
N GLN A 307 -27.88 3.04 -6.10
CA GLN A 307 -28.21 4.06 -7.09
C GLN A 307 -27.51 5.40 -6.82
N PRO A 308 -27.60 6.00 -5.62
CA PRO A 308 -26.84 7.20 -5.27
C PRO A 308 -25.33 7.01 -5.40
N LEU A 309 -24.82 5.85 -4.97
CA LEU A 309 -23.39 5.53 -5.04
C LEU A 309 -22.87 5.51 -6.47
N MET A 310 -23.58 4.82 -7.36
CA MET A 310 -23.23 4.72 -8.78
C MET A 310 -23.49 6.02 -9.52
N ALA A 311 -24.51 6.80 -9.14
CA ALA A 311 -24.74 8.13 -9.68
C ALA A 311 -23.56 9.06 -9.35
N TRP A 312 -23.16 9.13 -8.08
CA TRP A 312 -21.99 9.87 -7.63
C TRP A 312 -20.72 9.48 -8.39
N LYS A 313 -20.45 8.18 -8.55
CA LYS A 313 -19.29 7.68 -9.30
C LYS A 313 -19.30 8.18 -10.76
N ARG A 314 -20.46 8.15 -11.42
CA ARG A 314 -20.60 8.61 -12.81
C ARG A 314 -20.50 10.13 -12.93
N GLU A 315 -21.15 10.87 -12.04
CA GLU A 315 -21.23 12.34 -12.08
C GLU A 315 -19.90 13.00 -11.73
N THR A 316 -19.15 12.43 -10.78
CA THR A 316 -17.86 12.99 -10.35
C THR A 316 -16.67 12.52 -11.18
N ALA A 317 -16.82 11.48 -12.02
CA ALA A 317 -15.73 10.93 -12.82
C ALA A 317 -15.05 11.96 -13.77
N PRO A 318 -15.79 12.82 -14.52
CA PRO A 318 -15.16 13.81 -15.40
C PRO A 318 -14.32 14.82 -14.61
N GLU A 319 -14.86 15.33 -13.51
CA GLU A 319 -14.18 16.28 -12.65
C GLU A 319 -12.94 15.67 -11.99
N ARG A 320 -13.06 14.45 -11.43
CA ARG A 320 -11.92 13.68 -10.88
C ARG A 320 -10.79 13.55 -11.90
N SER A 321 -11.12 13.22 -13.16
CA SER A 321 -10.14 13.06 -14.24
C SER A 321 -9.41 14.37 -14.58
N VAL A 322 -10.13 15.49 -14.66
CA VAL A 322 -9.53 16.82 -14.90
C VAL A 322 -8.60 17.21 -13.76
N LEU A 323 -9.07 17.08 -12.53
CA LEU A 323 -8.31 17.46 -11.33
C LEU A 323 -7.06 16.59 -11.16
N GLN A 324 -7.16 15.29 -11.40
CA GLN A 324 -6.02 14.37 -11.41
C GLN A 324 -5.00 14.78 -12.48
N SER A 325 -5.46 15.11 -13.68
CA SER A 325 -4.59 15.56 -14.77
C SER A 325 -3.86 16.86 -14.42
N GLN A 326 -4.55 17.82 -13.81
CA GLN A 326 -3.97 19.09 -13.36
C GLN A 326 -2.91 18.87 -12.27
N TYR A 327 -3.17 18.01 -11.30
CA TYR A 327 -2.20 17.64 -10.28
C TYR A 327 -0.91 17.07 -10.90
N TRP A 328 -1.04 16.08 -11.79
CA TRP A 328 0.12 15.44 -12.40
C TRP A 328 0.90 16.35 -13.35
N ALA A 329 0.23 17.33 -13.97
CA ALA A 329 0.87 18.34 -14.79
C ALA A 329 1.65 19.39 -13.98
N THR A 330 1.32 19.58 -12.70
CA THR A 330 1.88 20.62 -11.84
C THR A 330 2.67 20.02 -10.67
N VAL A 331 2.03 19.87 -9.51
CA VAL A 331 2.62 19.42 -8.24
C VAL A 331 3.26 18.04 -8.40
N GLY A 332 2.58 17.10 -9.06
CA GLY A 332 3.10 15.76 -9.30
C GLY A 332 4.33 15.76 -10.21
N ARG A 333 4.44 16.71 -11.16
CA ARG A 333 5.64 16.83 -12.02
C ARG A 333 6.84 17.36 -11.24
N GLU A 334 6.66 18.43 -10.47
CA GLU A 334 7.75 19.01 -9.68
C GLU A 334 8.29 18.04 -8.64
N ARG A 335 7.39 17.30 -7.98
CA ARG A 335 7.77 16.27 -6.99
C ARG A 335 8.56 15.15 -7.61
N ARG A 336 8.12 14.64 -8.77
CA ARG A 336 8.87 13.62 -9.51
C ARG A 336 10.25 14.12 -9.85
N LEU A 337 10.39 15.30 -10.47
CA LEU A 337 11.72 15.85 -10.81
C LEU A 337 12.66 15.95 -9.60
N ARG A 338 12.16 16.31 -8.41
CA ARG A 338 12.97 16.31 -7.18
C ARG A 338 13.36 14.89 -6.74
N ALA A 339 12.43 13.94 -6.82
CA ALA A 339 12.69 12.53 -6.56
C ALA A 339 13.73 11.96 -7.54
N GLU A 340 13.61 12.24 -8.84
CA GLU A 340 14.59 11.80 -9.85
C GLU A 340 15.97 12.39 -9.55
N GLN A 341 16.05 13.68 -9.26
CA GLN A 341 17.30 14.35 -8.91
C GLN A 341 17.92 13.71 -7.65
N HIS A 342 17.13 13.46 -6.62
CA HIS A 342 17.60 12.78 -5.41
C HIS A 342 18.16 11.40 -5.74
N ILE A 343 17.45 10.59 -6.54
CA ILE A 343 17.91 9.25 -6.93
C ILE A 343 19.24 9.34 -7.69
N LEU A 344 19.39 10.30 -8.60
CA LEU A 344 20.64 10.51 -9.35
C LEU A 344 21.78 11.04 -8.48
N GLU A 345 21.49 11.79 -7.42
CA GLU A 345 22.51 12.25 -6.47
C GLU A 345 23.04 11.12 -5.58
N VAL A 346 22.22 10.11 -5.30
CA VAL A 346 22.60 8.96 -4.45
C VAL A 346 23.07 7.75 -5.25
N THR A 347 22.79 7.70 -6.55
CA THR A 347 23.23 6.65 -7.46
C THR A 347 24.20 7.24 -8.49
N LYS A 348 25.49 6.86 -8.46
CA LYS A 348 26.43 7.35 -9.48
C LYS A 348 26.17 6.65 -10.82
N PRO A 349 25.93 7.37 -11.94
CA PRO A 349 25.71 6.75 -13.24
C PRO A 349 26.87 5.88 -13.73
N SER A 350 28.10 6.22 -13.34
CA SER A 350 29.34 5.51 -13.74
C SER A 350 29.56 4.16 -13.02
N GLU A 351 28.82 3.88 -11.96
CA GLU A 351 29.01 2.69 -11.11
C GLU A 351 28.03 1.55 -11.46
N ASN A 352 27.29 1.65 -12.57
CA ASN A 352 26.36 0.61 -13.04
C ASN A 352 26.47 0.35 -14.56
N PRO A 353 27.57 -0.25 -15.05
CA PRO A 353 27.68 -0.69 -16.43
C PRO A 353 27.07 -2.09 -16.57
N GLY A 354 25.81 -2.23 -16.98
CA GLY A 354 25.33 -3.58 -17.34
C GLY A 354 23.86 -3.93 -17.21
N VAL A 355 22.92 -3.04 -17.55
CA VAL A 355 21.60 -3.51 -17.97
C VAL A 355 21.41 -3.03 -19.40
N SER A 356 21.29 -4.00 -20.31
CA SER A 356 20.98 -3.79 -21.73
C SER A 356 19.74 -2.88 -21.87
N ASP A 357 19.77 -1.94 -22.82
CA ASP A 357 18.61 -1.13 -23.23
C ASP A 357 17.41 -1.99 -23.66
N PHE A 358 17.65 -3.28 -23.90
CA PHE A 358 16.64 -4.33 -23.96
C PHE A 358 16.62 -5.10 -22.63
N TRP A 359 15.65 -4.79 -21.77
CA TRP A 359 15.14 -5.74 -20.78
C TRP A 359 13.62 -5.65 -20.67
N ASP A 360 12.99 -6.69 -21.24
CA ASP A 360 11.74 -7.36 -20.93
C ASP A 360 10.62 -6.53 -20.30
N GLY A 361 9.95 -5.77 -21.15
CA GLY A 361 8.49 -5.76 -21.06
C GLY A 361 7.98 -7.18 -21.30
N LEU A 362 7.80 -7.95 -20.22
CA LEU A 362 6.91 -9.11 -20.05
C LEU A 362 7.45 -10.02 -18.92
N LEU A 363 6.91 -9.85 -17.70
CA LEU A 363 6.43 -11.01 -16.94
C LEU A 363 4.91 -10.89 -16.83
N MET A 364 4.27 -10.93 -17.99
CA MET A 364 2.84 -11.22 -18.13
C MET A 364 2.62 -12.75 -18.30
N GLU A 365 3.69 -13.54 -18.31
CA GLU A 365 3.64 -15.00 -18.47
C GLU A 365 3.37 -15.76 -17.16
N ASP A 366 3.36 -15.10 -16.00
CA ASP A 366 2.84 -15.67 -14.75
C ASP A 366 1.32 -15.51 -14.57
N TYR A 367 0.63 -14.92 -15.55
CA TYR A 367 -0.80 -14.62 -15.47
C TYR A 367 -1.55 -14.86 -16.80
N PRO A 368 -1.72 -16.12 -17.22
CA PRO A 368 -2.48 -16.46 -18.44
C PRO A 368 -3.99 -16.15 -18.37
N HIS A 369 -4.52 -15.63 -17.25
CA HIS A 369 -5.96 -15.43 -17.04
C HIS A 369 -6.39 -14.04 -16.56
N VAL A 370 -5.52 -13.01 -16.61
CA VAL A 370 -5.96 -11.62 -16.33
C VAL A 370 -6.68 -11.05 -17.55
N SER A 371 -7.92 -11.48 -17.75
CA SER A 371 -8.85 -10.86 -18.68
C SER A 371 -9.61 -9.73 -17.99
N SER A 372 -8.93 -8.61 -17.72
CA SER A 372 -9.54 -7.27 -17.68
C SER A 372 -8.47 -6.17 -17.51
N PRO A 373 -8.35 -5.19 -18.43
CA PRO A 373 -7.41 -4.07 -18.31
C PRO A 373 -7.72 -3.07 -17.19
N VAL A 374 -8.82 -3.24 -16.45
CA VAL A 374 -9.38 -2.21 -15.56
C VAL A 374 -8.74 -2.22 -14.16
N SER A 375 -8.31 -3.36 -13.63
CA SER A 375 -7.65 -3.41 -12.30
C SER A 375 -6.22 -2.85 -12.31
N LEU A 376 -5.60 -2.78 -13.48
CA LEU A 376 -4.34 -2.06 -13.67
C LEU A 376 -4.55 -0.54 -13.76
N MET A 377 -5.76 0.00 -13.80
CA MET A 377 -5.98 1.46 -13.88
C MET A 377 -5.85 2.20 -12.55
N SER A 378 -5.86 1.53 -11.40
CA SER A 378 -5.59 2.21 -10.12
C SER A 378 -4.10 2.45 -9.88
N THR A 379 -3.22 1.69 -10.56
CA THR A 379 -1.76 1.70 -10.40
C THR A 379 -0.99 2.01 -11.70
N ARG A 380 -1.60 1.86 -12.88
CA ARG A 380 -1.06 2.40 -14.14
C ARG A 380 -1.46 3.86 -14.28
N SER A 381 -0.54 4.74 -13.95
CA SER A 381 0.07 5.56 -15.01
C SER A 381 -0.91 6.07 -16.09
N TYR A 382 -1.78 7.03 -15.75
CA TYR A 382 -2.42 7.90 -16.75
C TYR A 382 -1.39 8.93 -17.24
N TYR A 383 -0.41 8.45 -18.01
CA TYR A 383 0.65 9.26 -18.61
C TYR A 383 0.20 9.76 -19.98
N TYR A 384 0.33 11.07 -20.15
CA TYR A 384 0.12 11.90 -21.35
C TYR A 384 -1.33 12.15 -21.79
N PRO A 385 -1.75 13.43 -21.91
CA PRO A 385 -2.90 13.75 -22.75
C PRO A 385 -2.57 13.35 -24.19
N GLN A 386 -3.34 12.43 -24.75
CA GLN A 386 -3.37 12.24 -26.20
C GLN A 386 -3.83 13.57 -26.83
N ARG A 387 -3.02 14.13 -27.74
CA ARG A 387 -3.49 15.09 -28.72
C ARG A 387 -3.71 14.38 -30.03
#